data_AF-A0A6B3GFQ1-F1
#
_entry.id   AF-A0A6B3GFQ1-F1
#
_cell.length_a   1.000
_cell.length_b   1.000
_cell.length_c   1.000
_cell.angle_alpha   90.00
_cell.angle_beta   90.00
_cell.angle_gamma   90.00
#
_symmetry.space_group_name_H-M   'P 1'
#
loop_
_entity.id
_entity.type
_entity.pdbx_description
1 polymer ?
#
loop_
_entity_poly.entity_id
_entity_poly.type
_entity_poly.pdbx_seq_one_letter_code
_entity_poly.pdbx_strand_id
1 'polypeptide(L)' 'RRAAGAASNADVVVVEPYLAGTSSAAAGEALMDLPHRVLGLGVGRAELRRYGQMEEHLTAHGLDPQGLRERISGFLRP' A
#
# COMPACT_ATOMS: atom_id res chain seq x y z
N ARG A 1 -1.67 -8.14 -13.91
CA ARG A 1 -1.06 -9.49 -13.97
C ARG A 1 0.27 -9.55 -14.74
N ARG A 2 0.40 -9.04 -15.99
CA ARG A 2 1.68 -9.12 -16.76
C ARG A 2 2.94 -8.66 -15.98
N ALA A 3 2.88 -7.50 -15.32
CA ALA A 3 4.00 -6.98 -14.55
C ALA A 3 4.43 -7.92 -13.40
N ALA A 4 3.45 -8.48 -12.67
CA ALA A 4 3.72 -9.44 -11.60
C ALA A 4 4.30 -10.76 -12.14
N GLY A 5 3.82 -11.23 -13.30
CA GLY A 5 4.32 -12.46 -13.92
C GLY A 5 5.74 -12.37 -14.51
N ALA A 6 6.35 -11.17 -14.56
CA ALA A 6 7.74 -11.00 -15.01
C ALA A 6 8.77 -11.31 -13.91
N ALA A 7 8.36 -11.34 -12.64
CA ALA A 7 9.20 -11.67 -11.50
C ALA A 7 8.98 -13.12 -11.04
N SER A 8 9.99 -13.74 -10.45
CA SER A 8 9.86 -15.07 -9.82
C SER A 8 9.03 -15.03 -8.53
N ASN A 9 9.03 -13.90 -7.84
CA ASN A 9 8.12 -13.57 -6.73
C ASN A 9 7.82 -12.06 -6.80
N ALA A 10 6.56 -11.70 -6.97
CA ALA A 10 6.15 -10.32 -7.19
C ALA A 10 5.91 -9.57 -5.87
N ASP A 11 6.54 -8.41 -5.75
CA ASP A 11 6.24 -7.43 -4.69
C ASP A 11 5.18 -6.45 -5.21
N VAL A 12 3.97 -6.49 -4.64
CA VAL A 12 2.84 -5.68 -5.08
C VAL A 12 2.47 -4.68 -3.99
N VAL A 13 2.51 -3.39 -4.34
CA VAL A 13 2.07 -2.31 -3.45
C VAL A 13 0.79 -1.70 -3.98
N VAL A 14 -0.25 -1.65 -3.14
CA VAL A 14 -1.52 -0.99 -3.44
C VAL A 14 -1.63 0.25 -2.57
N VAL A 15 -1.76 1.43 -3.18
CA VAL A 15 -2.01 2.70 -2.47
C VAL A 15 -3.47 3.09 -2.71
N GLU A 16 -4.22 3.27 -1.64
CA GLU A 16 -5.66 3.53 -1.71
C GLU A 16 -6.10 4.65 -0.75
N PRO A 17 -7.14 5.43 -1.10
CA PRO A 17 -7.67 6.49 -0.23
C PRO A 17 -8.57 5.95 0.89
N TYR A 18 -8.63 4.63 1.07
CA TYR A 18 -9.46 3.95 2.07
C TYR A 18 -8.60 3.42 3.22
N LEU A 19 -9.22 2.72 4.17
CA LEU A 19 -8.48 2.01 5.20
C LEU A 19 -7.45 1.07 4.56
N ALA A 20 -6.22 1.11 5.07
CA ALA A 20 -5.15 0.27 4.56
C ALA A 20 -5.55 -1.21 4.51
N GLY A 21 -5.48 -1.80 3.32
CA GLY A 21 -5.75 -3.22 3.08
C GLY A 21 -7.14 -3.51 2.51
N THR A 22 -7.94 -2.48 2.21
CA THR A 22 -9.29 -2.63 1.64
C THR A 22 -9.25 -3.40 0.31
N SER A 23 -8.30 -3.06 -0.57
CA SER A 23 -8.15 -3.72 -1.87
C SER A 23 -7.20 -4.92 -1.87
N SER A 24 -6.62 -5.28 -0.71
CA SER A 24 -5.61 -6.35 -0.64
C SER A 24 -6.17 -7.72 -1.01
N ALA A 25 -7.41 -8.03 -0.61
CA ALA A 25 -8.06 -9.29 -0.98
C ALA A 25 -8.24 -9.40 -2.50
N ALA A 26 -8.75 -8.34 -3.14
CA ALA A 26 -8.92 -8.29 -4.59
C ALA A 26 -7.57 -8.43 -5.35
N ALA A 27 -6.50 -7.83 -4.83
CA ALA A 27 -5.17 -7.99 -5.40
C ALA A 27 -4.66 -9.44 -5.26
N GLY A 28 -4.88 -10.07 -4.09
CA GLY A 28 -4.52 -11.46 -3.85
C GLY A 28 -5.28 -12.44 -4.76
N GLU A 29 -6.58 -12.26 -4.91
CA GLU A 29 -7.41 -13.05 -5.81
C GLU A 29 -6.95 -12.92 -7.28
N ALA A 30 -6.69 -11.69 -7.73
CA ALA A 30 -6.23 -11.44 -9.10
C ALA A 30 -4.85 -12.06 -9.41
N LEU A 31 -4.08 -12.39 -8.37
CA LEU A 31 -2.71 -12.93 -8.48
C LEU A 31 -2.59 -14.34 -7.88
N MET A 32 -3.69 -15.01 -7.56
CA MET A 32 -3.69 -16.29 -6.82
C MET A 32 -2.78 -17.38 -7.40
N ASP A 33 -2.58 -17.39 -8.72
CA ASP A 33 -1.75 -18.38 -9.42
C ASP A 33 -0.26 -17.99 -9.53
N LEU A 34 0.14 -16.82 -9.00
CA LEU A 34 1.49 -16.30 -9.07
C LEU A 34 2.09 -16.20 -7.67
N PRO A 35 3.37 -16.55 -7.46
CA PRO A 35 4.05 -16.23 -6.20
C PRO A 35 4.11 -14.71 -6.02
N HIS A 36 3.52 -14.20 -4.94
CA HIS A 36 3.49 -12.76 -4.67
C HIS A 36 3.30 -12.45 -3.18
N ARG A 37 3.63 -11.22 -2.81
CA ARG A 37 3.23 -10.58 -1.55
C ARG A 37 2.63 -9.22 -1.83
N VAL A 38 1.65 -8.83 -1.01
CA VAL A 38 0.90 -7.58 -1.15
C VAL A 38 1.12 -6.70 0.07
N LEU A 39 1.49 -5.45 -0.15
CA LEU A 39 1.47 -4.37 0.83
C LEU A 39 0.29 -3.44 0.53
N GLY A 40 -0.71 -3.41 1.40
CA GLY A 40 -1.79 -2.43 1.37
C GLY A 40 -1.42 -1.16 2.12
N LEU A 41 -1.36 -0.03 1.41
CA LEU A 41 -1.10 1.31 1.95
C LEU A 41 -2.38 2.14 1.81
N GLY A 42 -2.83 2.69 2.93
CA GLY A 42 -3.99 3.56 2.97
C GLY A 42 -4.10 4.25 4.32
N VAL A 43 -5.28 4.79 4.60
CA VAL A 43 -5.62 5.47 5.83
C VAL A 43 -5.48 4.49 7.02
N GLY A 44 -4.88 4.96 8.11
CA GLY A 44 -4.72 4.19 9.33
C GLY A 44 -6.07 3.95 10.03
N ARG A 45 -6.17 2.87 10.81
CA ARG A 45 -7.41 2.57 11.57
C ARG A 45 -7.58 3.46 12.81
N ALA A 46 -6.49 4.05 13.29
CA ALA A 46 -6.52 4.96 14.42
C ALA A 46 -7.22 6.26 14.01
N GLU A 47 -8.17 6.69 14.83
CA GLU A 47 -8.88 7.95 14.63
C GLU A 47 -7.91 9.13 14.77
N LEU A 48 -7.91 10.02 13.76
CA LEU A 48 -7.15 11.27 13.81
C LEU A 48 -8.10 12.44 14.06
N ARG A 49 -8.07 12.98 15.29
CA ARG A 49 -8.87 14.16 15.68
C ARG A 49 -8.13 15.46 15.42
N ARG A 50 -7.75 15.69 14.17
CA ARG A 50 -7.10 16.93 13.73
C ARG A 50 -7.72 17.39 12.43
N TYR A 51 -8.25 18.60 12.44
CA TYR A 51 -8.68 19.30 11.23
C TYR A 51 -7.47 19.94 10.55
N GLY A 52 -7.50 20.03 9.23
CA GLY A 52 -6.38 20.54 8.44
C GLY A 52 -6.64 20.40 6.94
N GLN A 53 -5.59 20.66 6.16
CA GLN A 53 -5.54 20.49 4.72
C GLN A 53 -5.31 19.03 4.33
N MET A 54 -5.51 18.72 3.05
CA MET A 54 -5.33 17.38 2.50
C MET A 54 -3.90 16.87 2.70
N GLU A 55 -2.90 17.72 2.47
CA GLU A 55 -1.48 17.39 2.61
C GLU A 55 -1.15 16.97 4.05
N GLU A 56 -1.69 17.70 5.04
CA GLU A 56 -1.51 17.38 6.45
C GLU A 56 -2.16 16.03 6.80
N HIS A 57 -3.32 15.72 6.21
CA HIS A 57 -3.98 14.43 6.38
C HIS A 57 -3.18 13.28 5.74
N LEU A 58 -2.64 13.48 4.55
CA LEU A 58 -1.77 12.50 3.88
C LEU A 58 -0.50 12.24 4.70
N THR A 59 0.17 13.29 5.18
CA THR A 59 1.34 13.15 6.06
C THR A 59 0.99 12.41 7.34
N ALA A 60 -0.14 12.73 7.98
CA ALA A 60 -0.57 12.05 9.21
C ALA A 60 -0.81 10.54 9.01
N HIS A 61 -1.16 10.10 7.80
CA HIS A 61 -1.31 8.69 7.45
C HIS A 61 -0.09 8.08 6.75
N GLY A 62 1.00 8.84 6.60
CA GLY A 62 2.20 8.40 5.87
C GLY A 62 1.92 8.06 4.41
N LEU A 63 0.95 8.77 3.81
CA LEU A 63 0.55 8.69 2.40
C LEU A 63 1.10 9.85 1.57
N ASP A 64 1.90 10.72 2.17
CA ASP A 64 2.71 11.69 1.44
C ASP A 64 3.89 10.99 0.73
N PRO A 65 4.58 11.67 -0.21
CA PRO A 65 5.68 11.06 -0.96
C PRO A 65 6.82 10.50 -0.10
N GLN A 66 7.10 11.11 1.07
CA GLN A 66 8.16 10.65 1.96
C GLN A 66 7.75 9.35 2.66
N GLY A 67 6.58 9.33 3.30
CA GLY A 67 6.05 8.17 3.99
C GLY A 67 5.82 6.97 3.06
N LEU A 68 5.34 7.22 1.85
CA LEU A 68 5.22 6.19 0.82
C LEU A 68 6.60 5.61 0.46
N ARG A 69 7.61 6.46 0.20
CA ARG A 69 8.96 6.00 -0.12
C ARG A 69 9.54 5.13 0.98
N GLU A 70 9.43 5.55 2.24
CA GLU A 70 9.98 4.83 3.38
C GLU A 70 9.34 3.43 3.51
N ARG A 71 8.02 3.35 3.43
CA ARG A 71 7.26 2.10 3.57
C ARG A 71 7.47 1.16 2.39
N ILE A 72 7.48 1.69 1.16
CA ILE A 72 7.76 0.92 -0.05
C ILE A 72 9.19 0.37 0.00
N SER A 73 10.16 1.22 0.33
CA SER A 73 11.56 0.80 0.40
C SER A 73 11.81 -0.21 1.51
N GLY A 74 11.09 -0.12 2.63
CA GLY A 74 11.12 -1.11 3.70
C GLY A 74 10.57 -2.47 3.26
N PHE A 75 9.49 -2.47 2.47
CA PHE A 75 8.88 -3.70 1.95
C PHE A 75 9.69 -4.39 0.86
N LEU A 76 10.40 -3.62 0.02
CA LEU A 76 11.24 -4.16 -1.04
C LEU A 76 12.59 -4.71 -0.54
N ARG A 77 12.88 -4.60 0.77
CA ARG A 77 14.06 -5.24 1.36
C ARG A 77 13.78 -6.75 1.54
N PRO A 78 14.80 -7.61 1.33
CA PRO A 78 14.67 -9.06 1.49
C PRO A 78 14.20 -9.50 2.88
#